data_AF-A0AAW3ZU23-F1
#
_entry.id   AF-A0AAW3ZU23-F1
#
_cell.length_a   1.000
_cell.length_b   1.000
_cell.length_c   1.000
_cell.angle_alpha   90.00
_cell.angle_beta   90.00
_cell.angle_gamma   90.00
#
_symmetry.space_group_name_H-M   'P 1'
#
loop_
_entity.id
_entity.type
_entity.pdbx_description
1 polymer ?
#
loop_
_entity_poly.entity_id
_entity_poly.type
_entity_poly.pdbx_seq_one_letter_code
_entity_poly.pdbx_strand_id
1 'polypeptide(L)'
;MTNLRPLFVALLLCAPLLALSPAAEAQKRERAGAAGKTAEGEAAAVGGSAATGPAGGKRARIGGAASDGEGNVRGGSAAAGQTAAGGTAARAGRFQKNADGSFNRSGGAAGTSAAGGSGYTQGNVSGDGQGNLRGQRNTELQGAGGGRFSGNTTAASGEGLQHTGSATAASGASTESQVDASREEGVSRNRTCYNAQGEQVPCR
;
A
#
# COMPACT_ATOMS: atom_id res chain seq x y z
N MET A 1 18.73 -83.01 -0.05
CA MET A 1 17.64 -82.13 -0.53
C MET A 1 18.22 -81.12 -1.51
N THR A 2 18.06 -81.44 -2.81
CA THR A 2 17.71 -80.56 -3.94
C THR A 2 17.53 -79.05 -3.64
N ASN A 3 17.86 -78.07 -4.49
CA ASN A 3 18.55 -77.97 -5.79
C ASN A 3 18.57 -76.45 -6.15
N LEU A 4 19.32 -76.11 -7.22
CA LEU A 4 19.20 -74.92 -8.09
C LEU A 4 19.80 -73.54 -7.69
N ARG A 5 20.96 -73.24 -8.28
CA ARG A 5 21.35 -71.92 -8.89
C ARG A 5 20.64 -71.76 -10.27
N PRO A 6 20.88 -70.74 -11.14
CA PRO A 6 21.52 -69.40 -11.10
C PRO A 6 20.53 -68.32 -11.69
N LEU A 7 20.83 -67.03 -12.00
CA LEU A 7 21.50 -66.53 -13.22
C LEU A 7 21.10 -65.03 -13.47
N PHE A 8 22.08 -64.13 -13.69
CA PHE A 8 22.08 -62.83 -14.44
C PHE A 8 21.22 -61.65 -13.89
N VAL A 9 21.65 -60.38 -13.90
CA VAL A 9 21.95 -59.50 -15.05
C VAL A 9 22.78 -58.28 -14.57
N ALA A 10 23.74 -57.85 -15.39
CA ALA A 10 24.53 -56.63 -15.28
C ALA A 10 23.73 -55.37 -15.67
N LEU A 11 23.97 -54.20 -15.06
CA LEU A 11 24.04 -52.93 -15.80
C LEU A 11 24.44 -51.69 -14.96
N LEU A 12 25.33 -50.91 -15.58
CA LEU A 12 25.39 -49.45 -15.66
C LEU A 12 25.77 -48.58 -14.42
N LEU A 13 27.03 -48.17 -14.49
CA LEU A 13 27.55 -46.83 -14.21
C LEU A 13 26.50 -45.71 -14.42
N CYS A 14 26.15 -44.99 -13.36
CA CYS A 14 25.50 -43.68 -13.48
C CYS A 14 25.96 -42.79 -12.31
N ALA A 15 26.89 -41.88 -12.62
CA ALA A 15 27.35 -40.85 -11.72
C ALA A 15 26.19 -39.88 -11.42
N PRO A 16 25.90 -39.52 -10.16
CA PRO A 16 25.08 -38.36 -9.92
C PRO A 16 25.95 -37.12 -10.19
N LEU A 17 25.70 -36.46 -11.34
CA LEU A 17 26.04 -35.06 -11.51
C LEU A 17 25.39 -34.29 -10.35
N LEU A 18 26.21 -33.81 -9.42
CA LEU A 18 25.83 -32.74 -8.50
C LEU A 18 25.45 -31.53 -9.37
N ALA A 19 24.15 -31.34 -9.56
CA ALA A 19 23.61 -30.10 -10.07
C ALA A 19 24.01 -28.98 -9.11
N LEU A 20 25.04 -28.21 -9.48
CA LEU A 20 25.24 -26.85 -9.00
C LEU A 20 24.02 -26.05 -9.41
N SER A 21 22.98 -26.12 -8.58
CA SER A 21 21.93 -25.12 -8.59
C SER A 21 22.62 -23.84 -8.11
N PRO A 22 22.66 -22.74 -8.90
CA PRO A 22 23.08 -21.46 -8.35
C PRO A 22 22.20 -21.21 -7.13
N ALA A 23 22.84 -20.90 -5.98
CA ALA A 23 22.14 -20.53 -4.78
C ALA A 23 21.19 -19.38 -5.12
N ALA A 24 19.91 -19.69 -5.28
CA ALA A 24 18.86 -18.68 -5.27
C ALA A 24 18.99 -18.02 -3.90
N GLU A 25 19.43 -16.76 -3.88
CA GLU A 25 19.56 -15.96 -2.67
C GLU A 25 18.28 -16.11 -1.84
N ALA A 26 18.40 -16.82 -0.72
CA ALA A 26 17.26 -17.28 0.05
C ALA A 26 16.47 -16.07 0.59
N GLN A 27 15.29 -15.84 0.03
CA GLN A 27 14.35 -14.83 0.52
C GLN A 27 13.79 -15.29 1.87
N LYS A 28 14.21 -14.67 2.98
CA LYS A 28 13.62 -14.98 4.29
C LYS A 28 12.25 -14.32 4.41
N ARG A 29 11.19 -15.12 4.57
CA ARG A 29 9.82 -14.66 4.81
C ARG A 29 9.24 -15.37 6.01
N GLU A 30 8.70 -14.60 6.95
CA GLU A 30 8.01 -15.10 8.12
C GLU A 30 6.55 -14.64 8.09
N ARG A 31 5.64 -15.48 8.55
CA ARG A 31 4.21 -15.17 8.68
C ARG A 31 3.72 -15.74 10.01
N ALA A 32 2.87 -14.99 10.68
CA ALA A 32 2.17 -15.45 11.88
C ALA A 32 0.74 -14.92 11.84
N GLY A 33 -0.18 -15.65 12.46
CA GLY A 33 -1.56 -15.21 12.61
C GLY A 33 -2.26 -16.00 13.70
N ALA A 34 -3.29 -15.39 14.26
CA ALA A 34 -4.14 -15.99 15.27
C ALA A 34 -5.58 -15.53 15.06
N ALA A 35 -6.52 -16.38 15.41
CA ALA A 35 -7.93 -16.04 15.52
C ALA A 35 -8.43 -16.54 16.88
N GLY A 36 -9.35 -15.81 17.49
CA GLY A 36 -9.83 -16.11 18.83
C GLY A 36 -10.90 -15.13 19.27
N LYS A 37 -11.09 -15.03 20.58
CA LYS A 37 -11.96 -14.03 21.19
C LYS A 37 -11.13 -12.96 21.89
N THR A 38 -11.61 -11.72 21.92
CA THR A 38 -11.05 -10.67 22.80
C THR A 38 -11.43 -10.96 24.26
N ALA A 39 -10.89 -10.17 25.21
CA ALA A 39 -11.27 -10.28 26.61
C ALA A 39 -12.78 -10.02 26.83
N GLU A 40 -13.38 -9.22 25.96
CA GLU A 40 -14.79 -8.86 25.94
C GLU A 40 -15.66 -9.89 25.17
N GLY A 41 -15.06 -10.96 24.65
CA GLY A 41 -15.75 -12.04 23.94
C GLY A 41 -15.95 -11.83 22.44
N GLU A 42 -15.50 -10.70 21.89
CA GLU A 42 -15.59 -10.37 20.46
C GLU A 42 -14.76 -11.35 19.62
N ALA A 43 -15.26 -11.79 18.47
CA ALA A 43 -14.47 -12.59 17.54
C ALA A 43 -13.39 -11.73 16.89
N ALA A 44 -12.12 -12.13 17.01
CA ALA A 44 -10.98 -11.38 16.51
C ALA A 44 -10.03 -12.25 15.67
N ALA A 45 -9.40 -11.62 14.68
CA ALA A 45 -8.33 -12.19 13.89
C ALA A 45 -7.20 -11.19 13.73
N VAL A 46 -5.96 -11.66 13.86
CA VAL A 46 -4.73 -10.88 13.68
C VAL A 46 -3.75 -11.66 12.82
N GLY A 47 -3.00 -10.96 11.98
CA GLY A 47 -1.98 -11.56 11.15
C GLY A 47 -0.88 -10.58 10.80
N GLY A 48 0.32 -11.12 10.65
CA GLY A 48 1.50 -10.36 10.27
C GLY A 48 2.44 -11.17 9.39
N SER A 49 3.32 -10.45 8.70
CA SER A 49 4.42 -11.08 7.99
C SER A 49 5.59 -10.11 7.86
N ALA A 50 6.80 -10.65 7.99
CA ALA A 50 8.04 -9.95 7.70
C ALA A 50 8.75 -10.63 6.52
N ALA A 51 9.52 -9.87 5.75
CA ALA A 51 10.40 -10.42 4.74
C ALA A 51 11.67 -9.58 4.58
N THR A 52 12.77 -10.25 4.26
CA THR A 52 14.00 -9.64 3.75
C THR A 52 14.18 -10.06 2.29
N GLY A 53 14.33 -9.09 1.40
CA GLY A 53 14.56 -9.31 -0.02
C GLY A 53 16.05 -9.40 -0.37
N PRO A 54 16.37 -9.75 -1.62
CA PRO A 54 17.73 -9.66 -2.14
C PRO A 54 18.31 -8.26 -1.94
N ALA A 55 19.62 -8.17 -1.71
CA ALA A 55 20.33 -6.93 -1.36
C ALA A 55 19.91 -6.26 -0.01
N GLY A 56 19.17 -6.95 0.86
CA GLY A 56 18.99 -6.54 2.27
C GLY A 56 17.78 -5.65 2.56
N GLY A 57 16.96 -5.35 1.55
CA GLY A 57 15.69 -4.64 1.76
C GLY A 57 14.74 -5.40 2.69
N LYS A 58 13.99 -4.69 3.54
CA LYS A 58 13.15 -5.26 4.59
C LYS A 58 11.71 -4.78 4.44
N ARG A 59 10.74 -5.62 4.79
CA ARG A 59 9.35 -5.22 4.95
C ARG A 59 8.68 -5.97 6.08
N ALA A 60 7.77 -5.30 6.77
CA ALA A 60 6.88 -5.90 7.75
C ALA A 60 5.46 -5.39 7.51
N ARG A 61 4.47 -6.23 7.76
CA ARG A 61 3.06 -5.85 7.79
C ARG A 61 2.36 -6.57 8.93
N ILE A 62 1.38 -5.90 9.51
CA ILE A 62 0.48 -6.43 10.52
C ILE A 62 -0.92 -5.91 10.24
N GLY A 63 -1.93 -6.67 10.62
CA GLY A 63 -3.30 -6.19 10.65
C GLY A 63 -4.19 -7.14 11.42
N GLY A 64 -5.39 -6.68 11.69
CA GLY A 64 -6.40 -7.47 12.37
C GLY A 64 -7.76 -6.79 12.34
N ALA A 65 -8.75 -7.53 12.77
CA ALA A 65 -10.11 -7.07 12.95
C ALA A 65 -10.77 -7.80 14.13
N ALA A 66 -11.74 -7.14 14.74
CA ALA A 66 -12.62 -7.69 15.76
C ALA A 66 -14.08 -7.39 15.38
N SER A 67 -14.96 -8.31 15.72
CA SER A 67 -16.41 -8.25 15.52
C SER A 67 -17.12 -8.65 16.80
N ASP A 68 -18.12 -7.88 17.21
CA ASP A 68 -18.94 -8.20 18.39
C ASP A 68 -20.00 -9.28 18.12
N GLY A 69 -20.21 -9.64 16.85
CA GLY A 69 -21.25 -10.59 16.45
C GLY A 69 -22.63 -9.96 16.23
N GLU A 70 -22.78 -8.67 16.51
CA GLU A 70 -24.01 -7.89 16.31
C GLU A 70 -23.96 -7.04 15.02
N GLY A 71 -22.88 -7.17 14.25
CA GLY A 71 -22.67 -6.49 12.98
C GLY A 71 -21.71 -5.30 13.05
N ASN A 72 -21.17 -4.99 14.23
CA ASN A 72 -20.10 -4.00 14.36
C ASN A 72 -18.75 -4.67 14.17
N VAL A 73 -17.89 -4.07 13.36
CA VAL A 73 -16.56 -4.57 13.03
C VAL A 73 -15.58 -3.42 13.10
N ARG A 74 -14.47 -3.61 13.81
CA ARG A 74 -13.35 -2.66 13.84
C ARG A 74 -12.07 -3.37 13.44
N GLY A 75 -11.14 -2.66 12.84
CA GLY A 75 -9.88 -3.25 12.47
C GLY A 75 -8.88 -2.24 11.95
N GLY A 76 -7.72 -2.76 11.56
CA GLY A 76 -6.65 -1.93 11.05
C GLY A 76 -5.50 -2.73 10.47
N SER A 77 -4.61 -2.02 9.80
CA SER A 77 -3.37 -2.59 9.29
C SER A 77 -2.28 -1.54 9.28
N ALA A 78 -1.05 -2.00 9.49
CA ALA A 78 0.15 -1.22 9.29
C ALA A 78 1.16 -2.02 8.47
N ALA A 79 1.99 -1.32 7.71
CA ALA A 79 3.15 -1.91 7.07
C ALA A 79 4.29 -0.90 7.04
N ALA A 80 5.51 -1.39 7.12
CA ALA A 80 6.71 -0.59 6.97
C ALA A 80 7.72 -1.36 6.13
N GLY A 81 8.62 -0.64 5.48
CA GLY A 81 9.71 -1.24 4.74
C GLY A 81 10.87 -0.28 4.54
N GLN A 82 12.01 -0.89 4.25
CA GLN A 82 13.25 -0.23 3.92
C GLN A 82 13.82 -0.87 2.66
N THR A 83 14.22 -0.06 1.68
CA THR A 83 14.88 -0.55 0.47
C THR A 83 16.36 -0.85 0.76
N ALA A 84 17.00 -1.66 -0.08
CA ALA A 84 18.44 -1.93 0.02
C ALA A 84 19.29 -0.64 0.01
N ALA A 85 18.83 0.37 -0.75
CA ALA A 85 19.49 1.67 -0.85
C ALA A 85 19.24 2.59 0.36
N GLY A 86 18.43 2.18 1.34
CA GLY A 86 18.19 2.94 2.57
C GLY A 86 16.93 3.81 2.59
N GLY A 87 16.15 3.86 1.50
CA GLY A 87 14.84 4.52 1.51
C GLY A 87 13.84 3.80 2.40
N THR A 88 12.94 4.52 3.06
CA THR A 88 11.93 3.96 3.97
C THR A 88 10.52 4.33 3.55
N ALA A 89 9.55 3.49 3.87
CA ALA A 89 8.14 3.82 3.74
C ALA A 89 7.32 3.09 4.79
N ALA A 90 6.26 3.73 5.28
CA ALA A 90 5.30 3.14 6.18
C ALA A 90 3.88 3.54 5.78
N ARG A 91 2.92 2.68 6.09
CA ARG A 91 1.49 2.97 6.01
C ARG A 91 0.79 2.45 7.25
N ALA A 92 -0.26 3.13 7.67
CA ALA A 92 -1.15 2.67 8.71
C ALA A 92 -2.58 3.09 8.39
N GLY A 93 -3.54 2.30 8.84
CA GLY A 93 -4.94 2.66 8.72
C GLY A 93 -5.83 1.81 9.61
N ARG A 94 -6.98 2.38 9.93
CA ARG A 94 -8.03 1.77 10.74
C ARG A 94 -9.35 1.88 10.00
N PHE A 95 -10.25 0.97 10.29
CA PHE A 95 -11.62 1.02 9.82
C PHE A 95 -12.57 0.59 10.94
N GLN A 96 -13.80 1.05 10.83
CA GLN A 96 -14.94 0.62 11.61
C GLN A 96 -16.14 0.53 10.67
N LYS A 97 -16.96 -0.48 10.85
CA LYS A 97 -18.28 -0.63 10.25
C LYS A 97 -19.25 -0.91 11.40
N ASN A 98 -20.40 -0.28 11.39
CA ASN A 98 -21.45 -0.52 12.37
C ASN A 98 -22.55 -1.42 11.79
N ALA A 99 -23.42 -1.91 12.67
CA ALA A 99 -24.55 -2.77 12.33
C ALA A 99 -25.54 -2.09 11.37
N ASP A 100 -25.74 -0.78 11.50
CA ASP A 100 -26.61 0.05 10.64
C ASP A 100 -26.06 0.28 9.21
N GLY A 101 -24.86 -0.24 8.91
CA GLY A 101 -24.20 -0.09 7.62
C GLY A 101 -23.31 1.14 7.50
N SER A 102 -23.34 2.05 8.49
CA SER A 102 -22.39 3.15 8.56
C SER A 102 -20.96 2.63 8.73
N PHE A 103 -20.00 3.38 8.20
CA PHE A 103 -18.60 3.00 8.30
C PHE A 103 -17.67 4.22 8.29
N ASN A 104 -16.46 4.04 8.78
CA ASN A 104 -15.37 4.98 8.65
C ASN A 104 -14.07 4.23 8.40
N ARG A 105 -13.23 4.74 7.51
CA ARG A 105 -11.87 4.29 7.28
C ARG A 105 -10.96 5.50 7.27
N SER A 106 -9.93 5.49 8.10
CA SER A 106 -8.87 6.50 8.10
C SER A 106 -7.52 5.83 7.95
N GLY A 107 -6.59 6.51 7.28
CA GLY A 107 -5.24 6.01 7.16
C GLY A 107 -4.34 6.91 6.34
N GLY A 108 -3.07 6.56 6.33
CA GLY A 108 -2.05 7.30 5.62
C GLY A 108 -0.84 6.45 5.31
N ALA A 109 0.07 7.06 4.56
CA ALA A 109 1.38 6.53 4.28
C ALA A 109 2.39 7.67 4.26
N ALA A 110 3.63 7.39 4.62
CA ALA A 110 4.74 8.32 4.51
C ALA A 110 6.01 7.56 4.11
N GLY A 111 6.98 8.25 3.54
CA GLY A 111 8.25 7.64 3.19
C GLY A 111 9.31 8.65 2.81
N THR A 112 10.54 8.16 2.78
CA THR A 112 11.73 8.87 2.35
C THR A 112 12.49 8.01 1.33
N SER A 113 12.97 8.60 0.25
CA SER A 113 13.87 7.94 -0.68
C SER A 113 15.30 7.95 -0.12
N ALA A 114 16.13 7.04 -0.60
CA ALA A 114 17.56 7.02 -0.28
C ALA A 114 18.27 8.34 -0.64
N ALA A 115 17.80 9.01 -1.68
CA ALA A 115 18.33 10.28 -2.15
C ALA A 115 17.82 11.50 -1.32
N GLY A 116 16.97 11.30 -0.31
CA GLY A 116 16.48 12.38 0.57
C GLY A 116 15.16 13.03 0.14
N GLY A 117 14.48 12.52 -0.88
CA GLY A 117 13.10 12.93 -1.19
C GLY A 117 12.13 12.36 -0.16
N SER A 118 11.02 13.03 0.09
CA SER A 118 10.04 12.58 1.08
C SER A 118 8.61 12.77 0.59
N GLY A 119 7.67 12.09 1.23
CA GLY A 119 6.26 12.35 0.97
C GLY A 119 5.36 11.68 1.99
N TYR A 120 4.14 12.19 2.08
CA TYR A 120 3.08 11.57 2.85
C TYR A 120 1.73 11.74 2.18
N THR A 121 0.80 10.87 2.54
CA THR A 121 -0.61 10.98 2.20
C THR A 121 -1.44 10.54 3.39
N GLN A 122 -2.54 11.23 3.63
CA GLN A 122 -3.48 10.88 4.68
C GLN A 122 -4.90 11.13 4.20
N GLY A 123 -5.84 10.32 4.65
CA GLY A 123 -7.22 10.49 4.28
C GLY A 123 -8.19 9.74 5.16
N ASN A 124 -9.45 10.11 4.99
CA ASN A 124 -10.59 9.48 5.61
C ASN A 124 -11.67 9.24 4.56
N VAL A 125 -12.48 8.20 4.76
CA VAL A 125 -13.70 7.93 3.99
C VAL A 125 -14.71 7.37 4.97
N SER A 126 -15.92 7.92 4.97
CA SER A 126 -17.03 7.45 5.78
C SER A 126 -18.31 7.34 4.96
N GLY A 127 -19.17 6.42 5.34
CA GLY A 127 -20.54 6.33 4.86
C GLY A 127 -21.52 6.26 6.01
N ASP A 128 -22.73 6.77 5.80
CA ASP A 128 -23.79 6.82 6.81
C ASP A 128 -24.61 5.53 6.90
N GLY A 129 -24.53 4.66 5.89
CA GLY A 129 -25.32 3.43 5.80
C GLY A 129 -26.60 3.59 4.96
N GLN A 130 -26.95 4.82 4.56
CA GLN A 130 -28.11 5.15 3.73
C GLN A 130 -27.71 5.51 2.29
N GLY A 131 -26.45 5.27 1.91
CA GLY A 131 -25.93 5.53 0.57
C GLY A 131 -25.20 6.87 0.43
N ASN A 132 -25.04 7.64 1.51
CA ASN A 132 -24.20 8.83 1.46
C ASN A 132 -22.78 8.50 1.89
N LEU A 133 -21.81 9.00 1.13
CA LEU A 133 -20.39 8.86 1.38
C LEU A 133 -19.75 10.24 1.45
N ARG A 134 -18.73 10.38 2.29
CA ARG A 134 -17.80 11.51 2.31
C ARG A 134 -16.39 10.97 2.39
N GLY A 135 -15.45 11.62 1.71
CA GLY A 135 -14.05 11.24 1.74
C GLY A 135 -13.15 12.41 1.44
N GLN A 136 -11.95 12.35 2.01
CA GLN A 136 -10.90 13.32 1.81
C GLN A 136 -9.55 12.60 1.76
N ARG A 137 -8.64 13.09 0.92
CA ARG A 137 -7.24 12.70 0.94
C ARG A 137 -6.33 13.89 0.63
N ASN A 138 -5.31 14.07 1.46
CA ASN A 138 -4.24 15.03 1.25
C ASN A 138 -2.97 14.26 0.92
N THR A 139 -2.15 14.82 0.04
CA THR A 139 -0.88 14.25 -0.40
C THR A 139 0.14 15.37 -0.51
N GLU A 140 1.31 15.17 0.07
CA GLU A 140 2.44 16.06 -0.04
C GLU A 140 3.67 15.25 -0.47
N LEU A 141 4.41 15.74 -1.46
CA LEU A 141 5.64 15.15 -1.94
C LEU A 141 6.72 16.23 -2.06
N GLN A 142 7.96 15.86 -1.75
CA GLN A 142 9.15 16.67 -1.86
C GLN A 142 10.23 15.86 -2.59
N GLY A 143 10.69 16.38 -3.72
CA GLY A 143 11.79 15.78 -4.47
C GLY A 143 13.14 15.98 -3.76
N ALA A 144 14.02 15.00 -3.87
CA ALA A 144 15.39 15.04 -3.34
C ALA A 144 16.21 16.21 -3.91
N GLY A 145 16.08 16.45 -5.21
CA GLY A 145 16.74 17.56 -5.92
C GLY A 145 15.93 18.86 -5.92
N GLY A 146 14.96 19.00 -5.01
CA GLY A 146 13.98 20.07 -5.02
C GLY A 146 12.70 19.73 -5.78
N GLY A 147 11.77 20.67 -5.76
CA GLY A 147 10.42 20.51 -6.28
C GLY A 147 9.44 19.85 -5.29
N ARG A 148 8.18 20.23 -5.37
CA ARG A 148 7.12 19.88 -4.43
C ARG A 148 5.84 19.53 -5.17
N PHE A 149 5.01 18.71 -4.55
CA PHE A 149 3.63 18.50 -4.97
C PHE A 149 2.74 18.50 -3.73
N SER A 150 1.67 19.29 -3.78
CA SER A 150 0.57 19.25 -2.82
C SER A 150 -0.71 18.89 -3.56
N GLY A 151 -1.50 17.97 -3.02
CA GLY A 151 -2.75 17.56 -3.62
C GLY A 151 -3.80 17.27 -2.58
N ASN A 152 -5.01 17.76 -2.81
CA ASN A 152 -6.19 17.47 -2.01
C ASN A 152 -7.27 16.86 -2.90
N THR A 153 -7.92 15.80 -2.44
CA THR A 153 -9.06 15.19 -3.10
C THR A 153 -10.19 15.09 -2.10
N THR A 154 -11.36 15.60 -2.43
CA THR A 154 -12.61 15.40 -1.70
C THR A 154 -13.59 14.63 -2.57
N ALA A 155 -14.46 13.85 -1.92
CA ALA A 155 -15.56 13.19 -2.58
C ALA A 155 -16.76 13.18 -1.65
N ALA A 156 -17.94 13.51 -2.16
CA ALA A 156 -19.19 13.41 -1.41
C ALA A 156 -20.34 13.00 -2.32
N SER A 157 -21.26 12.19 -1.78
CA SER A 157 -22.51 11.85 -2.48
C SER A 157 -23.28 13.14 -2.80
N GLY A 158 -23.72 13.28 -4.06
CA GLY A 158 -24.40 14.47 -4.57
C GLY A 158 -23.47 15.59 -5.05
N GLU A 159 -22.23 15.67 -4.55
CA GLU A 159 -21.27 16.72 -4.93
C GLU A 159 -20.19 16.22 -5.92
N GLY A 160 -20.05 14.89 -6.05
CA GLY A 160 -19.05 14.28 -6.91
C GLY A 160 -17.66 14.22 -6.25
N LEU A 161 -16.62 14.30 -7.06
CA LEU A 161 -15.22 14.29 -6.67
C LEU A 161 -14.59 15.62 -7.09
N GLN A 162 -13.86 16.25 -6.19
CA GLN A 162 -13.05 17.43 -6.47
C GLN A 162 -11.61 17.11 -6.12
N HIS A 163 -10.68 17.50 -7.00
CA HIS A 163 -9.25 17.37 -6.77
C HIS A 163 -8.57 18.67 -7.11
N THR A 164 -7.80 19.20 -6.16
CA THR A 164 -6.86 20.29 -6.40
C THR A 164 -5.44 19.79 -6.24
N GLY A 165 -4.54 20.27 -7.08
CA GLY A 165 -3.14 19.90 -7.05
C GLY A 165 -2.26 21.08 -7.43
N SER A 166 -1.14 21.24 -6.73
CA SER A 166 -0.08 22.16 -7.09
C SER A 166 1.24 21.40 -7.17
N ALA A 167 2.02 21.69 -8.20
CA ALA A 167 3.36 21.17 -8.35
C ALA A 167 4.32 22.33 -8.57
N THR A 168 5.49 22.29 -7.95
CA THR A 168 6.58 23.24 -8.18
C THR A 168 7.82 22.44 -8.53
N ALA A 169 8.50 22.78 -9.62
CA ALA A 169 9.77 22.19 -10.00
C ALA A 169 10.91 22.79 -9.18
N ALA A 170 12.07 22.12 -9.15
CA ALA A 170 13.27 22.67 -8.54
C ALA A 170 13.72 24.01 -9.17
N SER A 171 13.37 24.22 -10.45
CA SER A 171 13.61 25.47 -11.18
C SER A 171 12.68 26.63 -10.78
N GLY A 172 11.69 26.39 -9.93
CA GLY A 172 10.69 27.39 -9.52
C GLY A 172 9.44 27.45 -10.40
N ALA A 173 9.46 26.87 -11.61
CA ALA A 173 8.26 26.75 -12.44
C ALA A 173 7.19 25.93 -11.71
N SER A 174 5.91 26.28 -11.87
CA SER A 174 4.82 25.62 -11.14
C SER A 174 3.59 25.37 -12.01
N THR A 175 2.75 24.46 -11.53
CA THR A 175 1.47 24.10 -12.14
C THR A 175 0.42 23.99 -11.06
N GLU A 176 -0.76 24.54 -11.32
CA GLU A 176 -1.97 24.33 -10.53
C GLU A 176 -2.98 23.56 -11.38
N SER A 177 -3.68 22.63 -10.77
CA SER A 177 -4.70 21.83 -11.44
C SER A 177 -5.93 21.67 -10.55
N GLN A 178 -7.08 21.71 -11.19
CA GLN A 178 -8.36 21.37 -10.59
C GLN A 178 -9.06 20.34 -11.47
N VAL A 179 -9.61 19.30 -10.85
CA VAL A 179 -10.44 18.29 -11.51
C VAL A 179 -11.73 18.15 -10.72
N ASP A 180 -12.85 18.38 -11.39
CA ASP A 180 -14.17 18.17 -10.84
C ASP A 180 -14.84 17.05 -11.64
N ALA A 181 -15.38 16.07 -10.94
CA ALA A 181 -16.01 14.91 -11.57
C ALA A 181 -17.33 14.58 -10.88
N SER A 182 -18.43 14.67 -11.62
CA SER A 182 -19.76 14.30 -11.13
C SER A 182 -20.43 13.32 -12.08
N ARG A 183 -21.44 12.59 -11.58
CA ARG A 183 -22.18 11.63 -12.41
C ARG A 183 -22.98 12.33 -13.52
N GLU A 184 -23.41 13.55 -13.26
CA GLU A 184 -24.32 14.32 -14.12
C GLU A 184 -23.55 15.14 -15.15
N GLU A 185 -22.43 15.75 -14.75
CA GLU A 185 -21.68 16.69 -15.59
C GLU A 185 -20.43 16.07 -16.23
N GLY A 186 -20.08 14.83 -15.84
CA GLY A 186 -18.89 14.16 -16.33
C GLY A 186 -17.63 14.66 -15.64
N VAL A 187 -16.55 14.87 -16.39
CA VAL A 187 -15.24 15.26 -15.83
C VAL A 187 -14.78 16.58 -16.43
N SER A 188 -14.58 17.59 -15.59
CA SER A 188 -13.94 18.86 -15.92
C SER A 188 -12.50 18.88 -15.41
N ARG A 189 -11.60 19.46 -16.20
CA ARG A 189 -10.18 19.61 -15.84
C ARG A 189 -9.70 20.99 -16.20
N ASN A 190 -9.18 21.71 -15.22
CA ASN A 190 -8.50 22.97 -15.41
C ASN A 190 -7.02 22.83 -15.00
N ARG A 191 -6.13 23.47 -15.75
CA ARG A 191 -4.70 23.48 -15.46
C ARG A 191 -4.10 24.82 -15.84
N THR A 192 -3.40 25.43 -14.90
CA THR A 192 -2.66 26.67 -15.07
C THR A 192 -1.18 26.42 -14.82
N CYS A 193 -0.31 26.98 -15.65
CA CYS A 193 1.14 26.82 -15.52
C CYS A 193 1.79 28.19 -15.35
N TYR A 194 2.86 28.23 -14.56
CA TYR A 194 3.62 29.43 -14.27
C TYR A 194 5.12 29.19 -14.49
N ASN A 195 5.82 30.20 -14.99
CA ASN A 195 7.28 30.19 -15.02
C ASN A 195 7.88 30.43 -13.62
N ALA A 196 9.21 30.46 -13.51
CA ALA A 196 9.90 30.63 -12.23
C ALA A 196 9.70 32.04 -11.60
N GLN A 197 9.24 33.01 -12.40
CA GLN A 197 8.92 34.37 -11.99
C GLN A 197 7.48 34.51 -11.50
N GLY A 198 6.67 33.45 -11.60
CA GLY A 198 5.25 33.45 -11.23
C GLY A 198 4.32 33.96 -12.32
N GLU A 199 4.82 34.16 -13.55
CA GLU A 199 3.99 34.61 -14.67
C GLU A 199 3.28 33.41 -15.31
N GLN A 200 1.99 33.57 -15.61
CA GLN A 200 1.21 32.54 -16.28
C GLN A 200 1.74 32.30 -17.69
N VAL A 201 1.99 31.03 -18.02
CA VAL A 201 2.48 30.59 -19.33
C VAL A 201 1.63 29.44 -19.88
N PRO A 202 1.62 29.21 -21.20
CA PRO A 202 0.99 28.02 -21.76
C PRO A 202 1.57 26.75 -21.13
N CYS A 203 0.69 25.87 -20.66
CA CYS A 203 1.10 24.55 -20.22
C CYS A 203 1.66 23.76 -21.41
N ARG A 204 2.93 23.37 -21.33
CA ARG A 204 3.62 22.53 -22.32
C ARG A 204 3.55 21.06 -21.94
#